data_AF-A0A2R4TMT3-F1
#
_entry.id   AF-A0A2R4TMT3-F1
#
_cell.length_a   1.000
_cell.length_b   1.000
_cell.length_c   1.000
_cell.angle_alpha   90.00
_cell.angle_beta   90.00
_cell.angle_gamma   90.00
#
_symmetry.space_group_name_H-M   'P 1'
#
loop_
_entity.id
_entity.type
_entity.pdbx_description
1 polymer ?
#
loop_
_entity_poly.entity_id
_entity_poly.type
_entity_poly.pdbx_seq_one_letter_code
_entity_poly.pdbx_strand_id
1 'polypeptide(L)'
;MQIIFEIIISFFLIFGAFFMLVGSIGMIRLPDLFMRLHAPTKSSTLGLGSFLIAAMVFGATQGRFGFAELLITLFAFITAPVSANLMAQAAIHLRLRSTSGDVPEALNRPLPWQRYRRNAEKKDQL
;
A
#
# COMPACT_ATOMS: atom_id res chain seq x y z
N MET A 1 24.22 -15.15 25.84
CA MET A 1 23.29 -14.03 25.62
C MET A 1 23.22 -13.56 24.16
N GLN A 2 24.30 -13.63 23.37
CA GLN A 2 24.25 -13.19 21.96
C GLN A 2 23.48 -14.13 21.01
N ILE A 3 23.60 -15.45 21.18
CA ILE A 3 22.95 -16.47 20.33
C ILE A 3 21.41 -16.33 20.33
N ILE A 4 20.81 -15.98 21.47
CA ILE A 4 19.35 -15.80 21.58
C ILE A 4 18.89 -14.61 20.71
N PHE A 5 19.63 -13.51 20.71
CA PHE A 5 19.33 -12.36 19.86
C PHE A 5 19.47 -12.70 18.38
N GLU A 6 20.51 -13.45 17.99
CA GLU A 6 20.70 -13.90 16.61
C GLU A 6 19.55 -14.77 16.11
N ILE A 7 19.03 -15.67 16.95
CA ILE A 7 17.87 -16.50 16.63
C ILE A 7 16.62 -15.63 16.44
N ILE A 8 16.38 -14.67 17.33
CA ILE A 8 15.23 -13.76 17.25
C ILE A 8 15.29 -12.90 15.98
N ILE A 9 16.46 -12.34 15.66
CA ILE A 9 16.68 -11.53 14.46
C ILE A 9 16.44 -12.37 13.21
N SER A 10 17.04 -13.57 13.15
CA SER A 10 16.86 -14.49 12.02
C SER A 10 15.40 -14.88 11.82
N PHE A 11 14.68 -15.15 12.91
CA PHE A 11 13.25 -15.45 12.87
C PHE A 11 12.44 -14.29 12.27
N PHE A 12 12.66 -13.05 12.74
CA PHE A 12 11.96 -11.88 12.21
C PHE A 12 12.30 -11.58 10.74
N LEU A 13 13.55 -11.83 10.32
CA LEU A 13 13.94 -11.69 8.91
C LEU A 13 13.27 -12.73 8.01
N ILE A 14 13.23 -14.00 8.43
CA ILE A 14 12.55 -15.06 7.67
C ILE A 14 11.04 -14.79 7.62
N PHE A 15 10.46 -14.37 8.75
CA PHE A 15 9.05 -14.03 8.83
C PHE A 15 8.71 -12.86 7.91
N GLY A 16 9.47 -11.76 7.96
CA GLY A 16 9.27 -10.61 7.08
C GLY A 16 9.43 -10.96 5.59
N ALA A 17 10.43 -11.79 5.26
CA ALA A 17 10.65 -12.27 3.89
C ALA A 17 9.48 -13.13 3.39
N PHE A 18 8.93 -14.00 4.25
CA PHE A 18 7.72 -14.78 3.93
C PHE A 18 6.54 -13.86 3.58
N PHE A 19 6.29 -12.81 4.37
CA PHE A 19 5.23 -11.85 4.05
C PHE A 19 5.48 -11.13 2.73
N MET A 20 6.70 -10.66 2.46
CA MET A 20 7.06 -10.03 1.19
C MET A 20 6.80 -10.96 -0.01
N LEU A 21 7.14 -12.25 0.14
CA LEU A 21 6.92 -13.26 -0.88
C LEU A 21 5.43 -13.48 -1.13
N VAL A 22 4.62 -13.63 -0.07
CA VAL A 22 3.15 -13.73 -0.17
C VAL A 22 2.54 -12.49 -0.83
N GLY A 23 3.04 -11.30 -0.51
CA GLY A 23 2.60 -10.04 -1.13
C GLY A 23 2.89 -9.98 -2.63
N SER A 24 4.09 -10.41 -3.02
CA SER A 24 4.50 -10.49 -4.43
C SER A 24 3.65 -11.50 -5.21
N ILE A 25 3.41 -12.68 -4.64
CA ILE A 25 2.51 -13.68 -5.25
C ILE A 25 1.08 -13.14 -5.36
N GLY A 26 0.58 -12.47 -4.32
CA GLY A 26 -0.72 -11.82 -4.33
C GLY A 26 -0.83 -10.80 -5.47
N MET A 27 0.21 -9.99 -5.68
CA MET A 27 0.27 -9.03 -6.79
C MET A 27 0.11 -9.70 -8.16
N ILE A 28 0.62 -10.91 -8.37
CA ILE A 28 0.54 -11.61 -9.66
C ILE A 28 -0.82 -12.30 -9.83
N ARG A 29 -1.40 -12.82 -8.74
CA ARG A 29 -2.58 -13.69 -8.79
C ARG A 29 -3.92 -12.94 -8.83
N LEU A 30 -3.96 -11.69 -8.37
CA LEU A 30 -5.19 -10.90 -8.26
C LEU A 30 -5.60 -10.29 -9.63
N PRO A 31 -6.88 -10.40 -10.04
CA PRO A 31 -7.33 -10.05 -11.39
C PRO A 31 -7.50 -8.54 -11.65
N ASP A 32 -7.67 -7.73 -10.60
CA ASP A 32 -7.95 -6.29 -10.68
C ASP A 32 -6.84 -5.47 -10.03
N LEU A 33 -6.43 -4.35 -10.64
CA LEU A 33 -5.42 -3.45 -10.10
C LEU A 33 -5.74 -2.94 -8.69
N PHE A 34 -7.01 -2.66 -8.38
CA PHE A 34 -7.39 -2.21 -7.04
C PHE A 34 -7.18 -3.31 -5.99
N MET A 35 -7.50 -4.56 -6.35
CA MET A 35 -7.23 -5.73 -5.51
C MET A 35 -5.73 -6.05 -5.44
N ARG A 36 -4.99 -5.85 -6.53
CA ARG A 36 -3.52 -6.00 -6.62
C ARG A 36 -2.77 -4.95 -5.84
N LEU A 37 -3.34 -3.77 -5.55
CA LEU A 37 -2.73 -2.77 -4.66
C LEU A 37 -2.87 -3.18 -3.20
N HIS A 38 -3.94 -3.89 -2.85
CA HIS A 38 -4.22 -4.26 -1.46
C HIS A 38 -3.27 -5.36 -0.93
N ALA A 39 -2.91 -6.33 -1.77
CA ALA A 39 -2.01 -7.43 -1.37
C ALA A 39 -0.56 -6.99 -1.03
N PRO A 40 0.13 -6.21 -1.89
CA PRO A 40 1.44 -5.63 -1.57
C PRO A 40 1.39 -4.69 -0.39
N THR A 41 0.34 -3.86 -0.25
CA THR A 41 0.29 -2.88 0.83
C THR A 41 0.20 -3.54 2.21
N LYS A 42 -0.59 -4.62 2.35
CA LYS A 42 -0.68 -5.42 3.59
C LYS A 42 0.61 -6.19 3.89
N SER A 43 1.22 -6.73 2.85
CA SER A 43 2.46 -7.49 2.97
C SER A 43 3.65 -6.60 3.34
N SER A 44 3.79 -5.43 2.69
CA SER A 44 4.89 -4.51 2.93
C SER A 44 4.86 -3.92 4.33
N THR A 45 3.69 -3.62 4.91
CA THR A 45 3.61 -3.10 6.28
C THR A 45 4.05 -4.16 7.31
N LEU A 46 3.63 -5.42 7.15
CA LEU A 46 4.05 -6.53 8.02
C LEU A 46 5.51 -6.93 7.80
N GLY A 47 5.97 -6.97 6.54
CA GLY A 47 7.33 -7.33 6.15
C GLY A 47 8.35 -6.30 6.61
N LEU A 48 8.18 -5.03 6.21
CA LEU A 48 9.05 -3.93 6.65
C LEU A 48 8.96 -3.71 8.16
N GLY A 49 7.79 -3.87 8.77
CA GLY A 49 7.63 -3.80 10.22
C GLY A 49 8.45 -4.89 10.94
N SER A 50 8.46 -6.11 10.42
CA SER A 50 9.27 -7.21 10.96
C SER A 50 10.77 -6.92 10.81
N PHE A 51 11.20 -6.38 9.67
CA PHE A 51 12.59 -5.97 9.46
C PHE A 51 13.01 -4.82 10.38
N LEU A 52 12.12 -3.86 10.65
CA LEU A 52 12.39 -2.76 11.57
C LEU A 52 12.61 -3.28 13.00
N ILE A 53 11.78 -4.22 13.46
CA ILE A 53 11.93 -4.85 14.78
C ILE A 53 13.25 -5.62 14.84
N ALA A 54 13.60 -6.40 13.81
CA ALA A 54 14.88 -7.10 13.72
C ALA A 54 16.07 -6.12 13.81
N ALA A 55 16.01 -5.00 13.09
CA ALA A 55 17.04 -3.97 13.10
C ALA A 55 17.16 -3.28 14.46
N MET A 56 16.04 -2.98 15.14
CA MET A 56 16.05 -2.42 16.49
C MET A 56 16.69 -3.36 17.51
N VAL A 57 16.36 -4.66 17.45
CA VAL A 57 16.96 -5.67 18.32
C VAL A 57 18.47 -5.77 18.06
N PHE A 58 18.90 -5.77 16.79
CA PHE A 58 20.32 -5.78 16.44
C PHE A 58 21.05 -4.51 16.91
N GLY A 59 20.48 -3.32 16.68
CA GLY A 59 21.06 -2.05 17.12
C GLY A 59 21.24 -1.95 18.64
N ALA A 60 20.29 -2.51 19.40
CA ALA A 60 20.39 -2.60 20.86
C ALA A 60 21.58 -3.45 21.33
N THR A 61 21.99 -4.47 20.56
CA THR A 61 23.16 -5.31 20.91
C THR A 61 24.51 -4.65 20.59
N GLN A 62 24.54 -3.73 19.61
CA GLN A 62 25.77 -3.08 19.12
C GLN A 62 26.04 -1.70 19.75
N GLY A 63 25.14 -1.18 20.59
CA GLY A 63 25.28 0.15 21.21
C GLY A 63 25.23 1.31 20.23
N ARG A 64 24.91 1.05 18.95
CA ARG A 64 24.73 2.03 17.89
C ARG A 64 23.25 2.06 17.54
N PHE A 65 22.64 3.23 17.65
CA PHE A 65 21.32 3.44 17.07
C PHE A 65 21.47 3.31 15.54
N GLY A 66 20.83 2.28 14.99
CA GLY A 66 20.73 2.01 13.55
C GLY A 66 19.93 3.07 12.80
N PHE A 67 20.36 4.33 12.89
CA PHE A 67 19.63 5.49 12.40
C PHE A 67 19.42 5.40 10.89
N ALA A 68 20.41 4.89 10.16
CA ALA A 68 20.30 4.65 8.73
C ALA A 68 19.27 3.56 8.39
N GLU A 69 19.25 2.43 9.11
CA GLU A 69 18.30 1.34 8.87
C GLU A 69 16.86 1.78 9.18
N LEU A 70 16.68 2.52 10.28
CA LEU A 70 15.40 3.10 10.65
C LEU A 70 14.94 4.12 9.59
N LEU A 71 15.84 4.99 9.13
CA LEU A 71 15.52 6.01 8.13
C LEU A 71 15.16 5.39 6.78
N ILE A 72 15.90 4.37 6.32
CA ILE A 72 15.60 3.64 5.08
C ILE A 72 14.23 2.95 5.21
N THR A 73 13.97 2.27 6.32
CA THR A 73 12.71 1.55 6.53
C THR A 73 11.53 2.52 6.62
N LEU A 74 11.68 3.63 7.34
CA LEU A 74 10.66 4.68 7.45
C LEU A 74 10.38 5.34 6.10
N PHE A 75 11.44 5.67 5.35
CA PHE A 75 11.32 6.25 4.03
C PHE A 75 10.62 5.30 3.05
N ALA A 76 11.01 4.02 3.04
CA ALA A 76 10.35 3.00 2.23
C ALA A 76 8.88 2.82 2.65
N PHE A 77 8.59 2.85 3.96
CA PHE A 77 7.25 2.73 4.51
C PHE A 77 6.34 3.90 4.14
N ILE A 78 6.86 5.12 4.02
CA ILE A 78 6.10 6.28 3.55
C ILE A 78 5.95 6.25 2.01
N THR A 79 7.00 5.82 1.30
CA THR A 79 6.99 5.78 -0.16
C THR A 79 5.96 4.78 -0.69
N ALA A 80 5.85 3.60 -0.09
CA ALA A 80 4.90 2.56 -0.52
C ALA A 80 3.42 3.02 -0.59
N PRO A 81 2.80 3.62 0.46
CA PRO A 81 1.43 4.10 0.40
C PRO A 81 1.27 5.33 -0.50
N VAL A 82 2.27 6.21 -0.60
CA VAL A 82 2.22 7.35 -1.53
C VAL A 82 2.18 6.83 -2.98
N SER A 83 3.07 5.91 -3.35
CA SER A 83 3.06 5.28 -4.67
C SER A 83 1.75 4.53 -4.94
N ALA A 84 1.21 3.80 -3.95
CA ALA A 84 -0.06 3.10 -4.09
C ALA A 84 -1.24 4.06 -4.33
N ASN A 85 -1.28 5.20 -3.62
CA ASN A 85 -2.31 6.22 -3.82
C ASN A 85 -2.22 6.86 -5.21
N LEU A 86 -1.01 7.19 -5.66
CA LEU A 86 -0.80 7.73 -7.02
C LEU A 86 -1.19 6.72 -8.10
N MET A 87 -0.86 5.44 -7.92
CA MET A 87 -1.30 4.37 -8.82
C MET A 87 -2.82 4.23 -8.84
N ALA A 88 -3.49 4.30 -7.68
CA ALA A 88 -4.94 4.25 -7.61
C ALA A 88 -5.60 5.43 -8.33
N GLN A 89 -5.07 6.66 -8.14
CA GLN A 89 -5.55 7.84 -8.86
C GLN A 89 -5.37 7.71 -10.38
N ALA A 90 -4.21 7.21 -10.84
CA ALA A 90 -3.96 6.96 -12.25
C ALA A 90 -4.92 5.89 -12.82
N ALA A 91 -5.18 4.81 -12.08
CA ALA A 91 -6.12 3.76 -12.47
C ALA A 91 -7.56 4.29 -12.65
N ILE A 92 -7.99 5.19 -11.76
CA ILE A 92 -9.30 5.85 -11.86
C ILE A 92 -9.37 6.75 -13.09
N HIS A 93 -8.34 7.55 -13.37
CA HIS A 93 -8.30 8.42 -14.56
C HIS A 93 -8.32 7.63 -15.86
N LEU A 94 -7.66 6.47 -15.89
CA LEU A 94 -7.67 5.54 -17.01
C LEU A 94 -8.97 4.72 -17.10
N ARG A 95 -9.94 4.94 -16.20
CA ARG A 95 -11.22 4.22 -16.13
C ARG A 95 -11.06 2.70 -16.15
N LEU A 96 -10.02 2.21 -15.47
CA LEU A 96 -9.76 0.77 -15.41
C LEU A 96 -10.93 0.06 -14.72
N ARG A 97 -11.40 -1.01 -15.37
CA ARG A 97 -12.57 -1.76 -14.95
C ARG A 97 -12.24 -2.53 -13.67
N SER A 98 -12.97 -2.24 -12.60
CA SER A 98 -12.84 -3.02 -11.37
C SER A 98 -13.61 -4.34 -11.49
N THR A 99 -13.04 -5.43 -10.96
CA THR A 99 -13.71 -6.73 -10.85
C THR A 99 -14.92 -6.67 -9.89
N SER A 100 -15.00 -5.64 -9.05
CA SER A 100 -16.11 -5.39 -8.12
C SER A 100 -17.47 -5.09 -8.79
N GLY A 101 -17.54 -5.08 -10.13
CA GLY A 101 -18.77 -4.91 -10.89
C GLY A 101 -19.06 -3.46 -11.25
N ASP A 102 -19.00 -2.55 -10.28
CA ASP A 102 -19.33 -1.13 -10.48
C ASP A 102 -18.10 -0.23 -10.45
N VAL A 103 -18.02 0.70 -11.41
CA VAL A 103 -17.23 1.93 -11.25
C VAL A 103 -17.73 2.59 -9.95
N PRO A 104 -16.86 3.11 -9.07
CA PRO A 104 -17.33 3.78 -7.86
C PRO A 104 -18.43 4.77 -8.24
N GLU A 105 -19.60 4.72 -7.59
CA GLU A 105 -20.75 5.59 -7.88
C GLU A 105 -20.33 7.08 -7.96
N ALA A 106 -19.26 7.46 -7.26
CA ALA A 106 -18.59 8.74 -7.36
C ALA A 106 -18.16 9.16 -8.79
N LEU A 107 -17.84 8.22 -9.68
CA LEU A 107 -17.49 8.46 -11.08
C LEU A 107 -18.73 8.68 -11.97
N ASN A 108 -19.86 8.05 -11.61
CA ASN A 108 -21.14 8.22 -12.30
C ASN A 108 -21.96 9.40 -11.75
N ARG A 109 -21.61 9.92 -10.56
CA ARG A 109 -22.26 11.10 -10.01
C ARG A 109 -21.96 12.33 -10.86
N PRO A 110 -23.00 13.06 -11.32
CA PRO A 110 -22.80 14.29 -12.06
C PRO A 110 -22.09 15.30 -11.17
N LEU A 111 -21.04 15.91 -11.70
CA LEU A 111 -20.23 16.89 -10.99
C LEU A 111 -21.11 18.08 -10.57
N PRO A 112 -20.78 18.80 -9.48
CA PRO A 112 -21.61 19.90 -8.98
C PRO A 112 -21.98 20.93 -10.06
N TRP A 113 -21.04 21.23 -10.97
CA TRP A 113 -21.25 22.14 -12.08
C TRP A 113 -22.05 21.54 -13.26
N GLN A 114 -22.06 20.22 -13.44
CA GLN A 114 -22.95 19.56 -14.42
C GLN A 114 -24.42 19.59 -13.97
N ARG A 115 -24.70 19.62 -12.66
CA ARG A 115 -26.07 19.76 -12.14
C ARG A 115 -26.73 21.07 -12.57
N TYR A 116 -25.96 22.15 -12.63
CA TYR A 116 -26.48 23.46 -13.05
C TYR A 116 -26.90 23.47 -14.52
N ARG A 117 -26.13 22.85 -15.40
CA ARG A 117 -26.46 22.80 -16.84
C ARG A 117 -27.73 21.99 -17.13
N ARG A 118 -27.90 20.85 -16.45
CA ARG A 118 -29.11 20.00 -16.61
C ARG A 118 -30.38 20.69 -16.13
N ASN A 119 -30.28 21.54 -15.09
CA ASN A 119 -31.41 22.31 -14.59
C ASN A 119 -31.73 23.54 -15.45
N ALA A 120 -30.73 24.10 -16.15
CA ALA A 120 -30.94 25.17 -17.13
C ALA A 120 -31.66 24.63 -18.38
N GLU A 121 -31.19 23.53 -18.98
CA GLU A 121 -31.87 22.89 -20.13
C GLU A 121 -33.32 22.48 -19.82
N LYS A 122 -33.60 22.04 -18.59
CA LYS A 122 -34.95 21.63 -18.18
C LYS A 122 -35.90 22.82 -17.96
N LYS A 123 -35.37 24.03 -17.73
CA LYS A 123 -36.16 25.26 -17.62
C LYS A 123 -36.51 25.85 -18.98
N ASP A 124 -35.64 25.67 -19.99
CA ASP A 124 -35.88 26.18 -21.34
C ASP A 124 -36.89 25.33 -22.15
N GLN A 125 -37.28 24.16 -21.61
CA GLN A 125 -38.28 23.25 -22.22
C GLN A 125 -39.70 23.41 -21.63
N LEU A 126 -39.91 24.34 -20.70
CA LEU A 126 -41.19 24.67 -20.06
C LEU A 126 -41.64 26.07 -20.47
#